data_AF-A0A8I1IQG6-F1
#
_entry.id   AF-A0A8I1IQG6-F1
#
_cell.length_a   1.000
_cell.length_b   1.000
_cell.length_c   1.000
_cell.angle_alpha   90.00
_cell.angle_beta   90.00
_cell.angle_gamma   90.00
#
_symmetry.space_group_name_H-M   'P 1'
#
loop_
_entity.id
_entity.type
_entity.pdbx_description
1 polymer ?
#
loop_
_entity_poly.entity_id
_entity_poly.type
_entity_poly.pdbx_seq_one_letter_code
_entity_poly.pdbx_strand_id
1 'polypeptide(L)'
;MTGRLPIITADQRLTETRGIKGVIFGPPGIGKTSLLWTLLNSTLFFDLEAGDLAIEGLAIDAIRPRTWTECRDFAAFIGGPNPALRADQPYSQAHYDAVCDRFGDPAVLDRYDTVFIDSITVAGRLCFQWSKGQPEAHLEKTGKPDLRGAYGLHGREMIAWLTHLQHIRAKNVWFVGILDEKLDAFNRKVFQPQIDGSKTGLELPGIVDQVITMARFKAEDGSLQRGFVCQTLNPWGYPAKDRSGRLDMVEAPHLGQLMEKIRGPLVPEGRRLTHRPPQLPPPPTASATTPNDTPN
;
A
#
# COMPACT_ATOMS: atom_id res chain seq x y z
N MET A 1 -7.59 41.67 -10.11
CA MET A 1 -6.75 40.56 -9.62
C MET A 1 -6.11 39.90 -10.84
N THR A 2 -4.82 40.11 -11.06
CA THR A 2 -4.10 39.47 -12.18
C THR A 2 -3.95 37.99 -11.89
N GLY A 3 -4.86 37.17 -12.41
CA GLY A 3 -4.80 35.71 -12.31
C GLY A 3 -3.61 35.20 -13.11
N ARG A 4 -2.45 35.05 -12.45
CA ARG A 4 -1.35 34.26 -12.98
C ARG A 4 -1.71 32.79 -12.85
N LEU A 5 -1.45 32.01 -13.91
CA LEU A 5 -1.50 30.55 -13.84
C LEU A 5 -0.61 30.08 -12.67
N PRO A 6 -1.11 29.25 -11.74
CA PRO A 6 -0.35 28.80 -10.57
C PRO A 6 0.67 27.73 -10.96
N ILE A 7 1.69 28.12 -11.72
CA ILE A 7 2.78 27.24 -12.15
C ILE A 7 3.77 27.09 -10.99
N ILE A 8 3.91 25.87 -10.47
CA ILE A 8 4.98 25.50 -9.54
C ILE A 8 6.26 25.33 -10.36
N THR A 9 7.31 26.11 -10.04
CA THR A 9 8.58 26.05 -10.78
C THR A 9 9.32 24.73 -10.53
N ALA A 10 10.30 24.41 -11.38
CA ALA A 10 11.13 23.22 -11.18
C ALA A 10 11.83 23.23 -9.81
N ASP A 11 12.37 24.38 -9.39
CA ASP A 11 13.04 24.53 -8.10
C ASP A 11 12.06 24.36 -6.94
N GLN A 12 10.88 24.99 -7.01
CA GLN A 12 9.82 24.81 -6.02
C GLN A 12 9.42 23.33 -5.89
N ARG A 13 9.21 22.65 -7.02
CA ARG A 13 8.89 21.22 -7.07
C ARG A 13 10.01 20.33 -6.51
N LEU A 14 11.28 20.73 -6.66
CA LEU A 14 12.44 20.00 -6.12
C LEU A 14 12.60 20.22 -4.61
N THR A 15 12.19 21.38 -4.10
CA THR A 15 12.18 21.67 -2.66
C THR A 15 10.99 21.08 -1.90
N GLU A 16 9.91 20.74 -2.59
CA GLU A 16 8.75 20.08 -1.98
C GLU A 16 9.12 18.70 -1.42
N THR A 17 8.96 18.54 -0.10
CA THR A 17 9.09 17.23 0.53
C THR A 17 7.95 16.32 0.06
N ARG A 18 8.31 15.19 -0.56
CA ARG A 18 7.36 14.17 -1.02
C ARG A 18 7.46 12.94 -0.14
N GLY A 19 6.41 12.68 0.62
CA GLY A 19 6.26 11.45 1.39
C GLY A 19 6.14 10.23 0.48
N ILE A 20 6.75 9.12 0.89
CA ILE A 20 6.70 7.85 0.18
C ILE A 20 5.37 7.16 0.48
N LYS A 21 4.67 6.69 -0.56
CA LYS A 21 3.47 5.87 -0.42
C LYS A 21 3.80 4.44 -0.78
N GLY A 22 3.77 3.54 0.21
CA GLY A 22 4.22 2.18 0.01
C GLY A 22 3.35 1.14 0.68
N VAL A 23 3.36 -0.06 0.13
CA VAL A 23 2.80 -1.25 0.78
C VAL A 23 3.84 -2.36 0.82
N ILE A 24 3.93 -3.07 1.95
CA ILE A 24 4.78 -4.24 2.14
C ILE A 24 3.89 -5.45 2.38
N PHE A 25 3.95 -6.41 1.47
CA PHE A 25 3.26 -7.69 1.59
C PHE A 25 4.23 -8.78 2.01
N GLY A 26 3.74 -9.77 2.75
CA GLY A 26 4.52 -10.96 3.07
C GLY A 26 3.70 -11.96 3.88
N PRO A 27 4.16 -13.22 3.95
CA PRO A 27 3.43 -14.26 4.66
C PRO A 27 3.28 -13.93 6.16
N PRO A 28 2.33 -14.55 6.87
CA PRO A 28 2.22 -14.42 8.31
C PRO A 28 3.55 -14.77 9.02
N GLY A 29 3.89 -14.05 10.09
CA GLY A 29 5.11 -14.29 10.87
C GLY A 29 6.44 -13.93 10.18
N ILE A 30 6.44 -13.32 8.99
CA ILE A 30 7.69 -12.91 8.33
C ILE A 30 8.40 -11.74 9.03
N GLY A 31 7.72 -11.01 9.91
CA GLY A 31 8.25 -9.85 10.64
C GLY A 31 7.93 -8.50 9.98
N LYS A 32 6.70 -8.33 9.47
CA LYS A 32 6.23 -7.06 8.91
C LYS A 32 6.16 -5.98 10.01
N THR A 33 5.50 -6.27 11.13
CA THR A 33 5.39 -5.36 12.29
C THR A 33 6.76 -5.01 12.88
N SER A 34 7.71 -5.95 12.90
CA SER A 34 9.07 -5.69 13.39
C SER A 34 9.85 -4.67 12.55
N LEU A 35 9.37 -4.27 11.37
CA LEU A 35 9.97 -3.17 10.61
C LEU A 35 9.89 -1.83 11.35
N LEU A 36 8.99 -1.67 12.33
CA LEU A 36 8.94 -0.50 13.19
C LEU A 36 10.28 -0.24 13.93
N TRP A 37 11.04 -1.29 14.26
CA TRP A 37 12.39 -1.17 14.84
C TRP A 37 13.41 -0.52 13.90
N THR A 38 13.10 -0.45 12.61
CA THR A 38 13.96 0.09 11.55
C THR A 38 13.57 1.51 11.16
N LEU A 39 12.64 2.11 11.90
CA LEU A 39 12.11 3.46 11.70
C LEU A 39 12.52 4.40 12.83
N LEU A 40 12.43 5.69 12.57
CA LEU A 40 12.72 6.74 13.55
C LEU A 40 11.52 6.97 14.47
N ASN A 41 11.78 7.63 15.61
CA ASN A 41 10.76 8.01 16.59
C ASN A 41 9.70 9.00 16.04
N SER A 42 9.93 9.63 14.87
CA SER A 42 8.92 10.42 14.15
C SER A 42 7.92 9.55 13.37
N THR A 43 7.63 8.34 13.87
CA THR A 43 6.68 7.39 13.29
C THR A 43 5.45 7.28 14.18
N LEU A 44 4.27 7.48 13.59
CA LEU A 44 2.99 7.15 14.19
C LEU A 44 2.60 5.73 13.78
N PHE A 45 2.43 4.85 14.77
CA PHE A 45 1.96 3.49 14.54
C PHE A 45 0.43 3.44 14.51
N PHE A 46 -0.14 2.96 13.41
CA PHE A 46 -1.56 2.77 13.22
C PHE A 46 -1.86 1.27 13.33
N ASP A 47 -2.20 0.84 14.55
CA ASP A 47 -2.30 -0.56 14.96
C ASP A 47 -3.74 -1.07 14.90
N LEU A 48 -4.01 -1.93 13.92
CA LEU A 48 -5.26 -2.64 13.69
C LEU A 48 -5.18 -4.12 14.08
N GLU A 49 -3.98 -4.71 14.08
CA GLU A 49 -3.76 -6.15 14.35
C GLU A 49 -3.47 -6.48 15.83
N ALA A 50 -3.36 -5.48 16.71
CA ALA A 50 -2.87 -5.64 18.08
C ALA A 50 -1.44 -6.24 18.10
N GLY A 51 -0.57 -5.69 17.26
CA GLY A 51 0.79 -6.19 16.99
C GLY A 51 1.82 -5.94 18.10
N ASP A 52 1.39 -5.55 19.30
CA ASP A 52 2.25 -5.07 20.39
C ASP A 52 3.38 -6.06 20.75
N LEU A 53 3.15 -7.38 20.63
CA LEU A 53 4.17 -8.41 20.92
C LEU A 53 5.42 -8.29 20.04
N ALA A 54 5.28 -7.87 18.78
CA ALA A 54 6.43 -7.77 17.85
C ALA A 54 7.29 -6.53 18.11
N ILE A 55 6.79 -5.59 18.93
CA ILE A 55 7.41 -4.30 19.24
C ILE A 55 7.49 -4.04 20.74
N GLU A 56 7.41 -5.09 21.55
CA GLU A 56 7.51 -4.97 23.00
C GLU A 56 8.84 -4.27 23.38
N GLY A 57 8.74 -3.19 24.17
CA GLY A 57 9.88 -2.36 24.56
C GLY A 57 10.26 -1.25 23.56
N LEU A 58 9.62 -1.17 22.40
CA LEU A 58 9.82 -0.05 21.48
C LEU A 58 9.03 1.18 21.95
N ALA A 59 9.73 2.30 22.16
CA ALA A 59 9.11 3.58 22.48
C ALA A 59 8.51 4.20 21.20
N ILE A 60 7.27 3.84 20.88
CA ILE A 60 6.55 4.34 19.71
C ILE A 60 5.13 4.77 20.08
N ASP A 61 4.70 5.90 19.53
CA ASP A 61 3.32 6.36 19.68
C ASP A 61 2.40 5.57 18.76
N ALA A 62 1.21 5.21 19.27
CA ALA A 62 0.25 4.42 18.51
C ALA A 62 -1.18 4.95 18.62
N ILE A 63 -1.94 4.78 17.53
CA ILE A 63 -3.41 4.87 17.50
C ILE A 63 -3.99 3.51 17.15
N ARG A 64 -5.11 3.16 17.78
CA ARG A 64 -5.71 1.81 17.72
C ARG A 64 -7.20 1.86 17.32
N PRO A 65 -7.51 2.18 16.05
CA PRO A 65 -8.89 2.12 15.58
C PRO A 65 -9.41 0.68 15.60
N ARG A 66 -10.70 0.53 15.92
CA ARG A 66 -11.41 -0.74 16.01
C ARG A 66 -12.56 -0.84 15.02
N THR A 67 -12.94 0.27 14.40
CA THR A 67 -14.04 0.35 13.44
C THR A 67 -13.60 0.97 12.12
N TRP A 68 -14.33 0.67 11.04
CA TRP A 68 -14.10 1.32 9.76
C TRP A 68 -14.28 2.84 9.84
N THR A 69 -15.25 3.32 10.62
CA THR A 69 -15.45 4.75 10.85
C THR A 69 -14.21 5.39 11.45
N GLU A 70 -13.64 4.83 12.52
CA GLU A 70 -12.40 5.36 13.11
C GLU A 70 -11.23 5.32 12.11
N CYS A 71 -11.14 4.31 11.25
CA CYS A 71 -10.12 4.28 10.19
C CYS A 71 -10.23 5.48 9.24
N ARG A 72 -11.46 5.85 8.86
CA ARG A 72 -11.72 7.02 8.01
C ARG A 72 -11.48 8.33 8.76
N ASP A 73 -11.87 8.39 10.03
CA ASP A 73 -11.73 9.57 10.87
C ASP A 73 -10.25 9.90 11.09
N PHE A 74 -9.42 8.90 11.46
CA PHE A 74 -7.98 9.11 11.57
C PHE A 74 -7.34 9.45 10.22
N ALA A 75 -7.78 8.84 9.12
CA ALA A 75 -7.28 9.22 7.80
C ALA A 75 -7.60 10.68 7.45
N ALA A 76 -8.80 11.16 7.77
CA ALA A 76 -9.16 12.57 7.63
C ALA A 76 -8.33 13.48 8.54
N PHE A 77 -8.13 13.09 9.80
CA PHE A 77 -7.32 13.84 10.75
C PHE A 77 -5.87 14.01 10.29
N ILE A 78 -5.29 12.94 9.73
CA ILE A 78 -3.91 12.92 9.21
C ILE A 78 -3.81 13.62 7.86
N GLY A 79 -4.81 13.45 6.99
CA GLY A 79 -4.76 13.89 5.60
C GLY A 79 -5.32 15.26 5.32
N GLY A 80 -6.09 15.83 6.26
CA GLY A 80 -6.81 17.07 6.03
C GLY A 80 -8.08 16.88 5.21
N PRO A 81 -8.81 17.96 4.94
CA PRO A 81 -10.01 17.92 4.10
C PRO A 81 -9.63 17.80 2.62
N ASN A 82 -10.46 17.09 1.85
CA ASN A 82 -10.41 17.09 0.40
C ASN A 82 -11.39 18.15 -0.15
N PRO A 83 -10.89 19.26 -0.72
CA PRO A 83 -11.73 20.38 -1.16
C PRO A 83 -12.63 20.03 -2.35
N ALA A 84 -12.39 18.90 -3.03
CA ALA A 84 -13.22 18.45 -4.14
C ALA A 84 -14.50 17.72 -3.70
N LEU A 85 -14.64 17.40 -2.40
CA LEU A 85 -15.75 16.59 -1.89
C LEU A 85 -16.86 17.46 -1.29
N ARG A 86 -18.10 17.01 -1.49
CA ARG A 86 -19.29 17.63 -0.89
C ARG A 86 -19.35 17.37 0.61
N ALA A 87 -20.04 18.22 1.36
CA ALA A 87 -20.08 18.17 2.83
C ALA A 87 -20.57 16.83 3.40
N ASP A 88 -21.46 16.13 2.69
CA ASP A 88 -22.02 14.84 3.08
C ASP A 88 -21.08 13.64 2.86
N GLN A 89 -19.95 13.86 2.18
CA GLN A 89 -19.03 12.79 1.81
C GLN A 89 -17.90 12.62 2.84
N PRO A 90 -17.39 11.39 3.05
CA PRO A 90 -16.17 11.17 3.82
C PRO A 90 -15.02 12.02 3.27
N TYR A 91 -14.16 12.51 4.17
CA TYR A 91 -13.02 13.39 3.87
C TYR A 91 -13.37 14.79 3.36
N SER A 92 -14.65 15.20 3.40
CA SER A 92 -15.04 16.59 3.15
C SER A 92 -14.51 17.54 4.23
N GLN A 93 -14.65 18.86 3.99
CA GLN A 93 -14.36 19.87 5.02
C GLN A 93 -15.19 19.62 6.29
N ALA A 94 -16.50 19.38 6.15
CA ALA A 94 -17.37 19.13 7.30
C ALA A 94 -16.98 17.87 8.08
N HIS A 95 -16.55 16.82 7.38
CA HIS A 95 -16.04 15.61 8.03
C HIS A 95 -14.74 15.90 8.80
N TYR A 96 -13.80 16.62 8.18
CA TYR A 96 -12.55 17.01 8.82
C TYR A 96 -12.77 17.86 10.07
N ASP A 97 -13.61 18.89 9.99
CA ASP A 97 -13.93 19.77 11.10
C ASP A 97 -14.52 18.98 12.29
N ALA A 98 -15.49 18.10 12.02
CA ALA A 98 -16.08 17.24 13.05
C ALA A 98 -15.06 16.29 13.71
N VAL A 99 -14.07 15.83 12.94
CA VAL A 99 -12.98 15.01 13.47
C VAL A 99 -12.02 15.84 14.32
N CYS A 100 -11.66 17.06 13.89
CA CYS A 100 -10.85 17.99 14.67
C CYS A 100 -11.53 18.41 15.98
N ASP A 101 -12.84 18.65 15.97
CA ASP A 101 -13.59 18.94 17.20
C ASP A 101 -13.50 17.80 18.22
N ARG A 102 -13.41 16.56 17.75
CA ARG A 102 -13.34 15.37 18.60
C ARG A 102 -11.91 14.98 19.00
N PHE A 103 -10.94 15.12 18.11
CA PHE A 103 -9.56 14.68 18.33
C PHE A 103 -8.61 15.81 18.76
N GLY A 104 -9.06 17.07 18.64
CA GLY A 104 -8.28 18.26 18.96
C GLY A 104 -7.48 18.79 17.77
N ASP A 105 -6.42 19.55 18.08
CA ASP A 105 -5.61 20.22 17.08
C ASP A 105 -4.75 19.22 16.27
N PRO A 106 -4.88 19.15 14.93
CA PRO A 106 -4.07 18.29 14.07
C PRO A 106 -2.56 18.61 14.11
N ALA A 107 -2.13 19.77 14.62
CA ALA A 107 -0.71 20.13 14.77
C ALA A 107 0.06 19.12 15.65
N VAL A 108 -0.62 18.35 16.51
CA VAL A 108 0.01 17.23 17.24
C VAL A 108 0.64 16.18 16.32
N LEU A 109 0.19 16.10 15.07
CA LEU A 109 0.71 15.17 14.06
C LEU A 109 1.97 15.68 13.36
N ASP A 110 2.36 16.95 13.53
CA ASP A 110 3.53 17.54 12.85
C ASP A 110 4.85 16.92 13.30
N ARG A 111 4.86 16.29 14.49
CA ARG A 111 6.01 15.52 14.99
C ARG A 111 6.26 14.21 14.25
N TYR A 112 5.31 13.76 13.43
CA TYR A 112 5.42 12.51 12.69
C TYR A 112 5.61 12.73 11.19
N ASP A 113 6.69 12.18 10.66
CA ASP A 113 6.99 12.14 9.23
C ASP A 113 6.45 10.87 8.57
N THR A 114 6.23 9.82 9.36
CA THR A 114 5.83 8.50 8.86
C THR A 114 4.60 7.99 9.59
N VAL A 115 3.64 7.46 8.84
CA VAL A 115 2.51 6.69 9.36
C VAL A 115 2.67 5.25 8.90
N PHE A 116 2.79 4.32 9.85
CA PHE A 116 2.93 2.89 9.60
C PHE A 116 1.63 2.17 9.96
N ILE A 117 0.96 1.57 8.99
CA ILE A 117 -0.39 1.02 9.11
C ILE A 117 -0.33 -0.51 9.07
N ASP A 118 -0.59 -1.14 10.21
CA ASP A 118 -0.59 -2.59 10.41
C ASP A 118 -1.98 -3.08 10.84
N SER A 119 -2.84 -3.56 9.95
CA SER A 119 -2.58 -3.89 8.56
C SER A 119 -3.71 -3.46 7.61
N ILE A 120 -3.37 -3.32 6.33
CA ILE A 120 -4.37 -3.13 5.25
C ILE A 120 -5.32 -4.33 5.16
N THR A 121 -4.87 -5.53 5.55
CA THR A 121 -5.68 -6.75 5.57
C THR A 121 -6.76 -6.66 6.65
N VAL A 122 -6.47 -6.12 7.84
CA VAL A 122 -7.50 -5.89 8.87
C VAL A 122 -8.38 -4.69 8.54
N ALA A 123 -7.81 -3.60 8.01
CA ALA A 123 -8.60 -2.47 7.52
C ALA A 123 -9.65 -2.93 6.49
N GLY A 124 -9.26 -3.81 5.57
CA GLY A 124 -10.15 -4.44 4.60
C GLY A 124 -11.31 -5.20 5.25
N ARG A 125 -11.02 -6.01 6.26
CA ARG A 125 -12.03 -6.77 7.02
C ARG A 125 -13.02 -5.84 7.74
N LEU A 126 -12.53 -4.81 8.42
CA LEU A 126 -13.37 -3.80 9.09
C LEU A 126 -14.26 -3.08 8.09
N CYS A 127 -13.70 -2.66 6.96
CA CYS A 127 -14.44 -2.03 5.87
C CYS A 127 -15.55 -2.93 5.36
N PHE A 128 -15.23 -4.19 5.04
CA PHE A 128 -16.22 -5.13 4.50
C PHE A 128 -17.33 -5.43 5.52
N GLN A 129 -16.99 -5.59 6.80
CA GLN A 129 -17.98 -5.74 7.87
C GLN A 129 -18.91 -4.53 7.95
N TRP A 130 -18.35 -3.31 7.90
CA TRP A 130 -19.13 -2.08 7.88
C TRP A 130 -20.03 -1.98 6.63
N SER A 131 -19.51 -2.33 5.45
CA SER A 131 -20.24 -2.29 4.18
C SER A 131 -21.46 -3.21 4.18
N LYS A 132 -21.36 -4.40 4.80
CA LYS A 132 -22.50 -5.32 4.93
C LYS A 132 -23.68 -4.75 5.73
N GLY A 133 -23.44 -3.74 6.57
CA GLY A 133 -24.49 -3.08 7.36
C GLY A 133 -25.08 -1.84 6.69
N GLN A 134 -24.62 -1.48 5.49
CA GLN A 134 -25.09 -0.28 4.79
C GLN A 134 -26.32 -0.57 3.93
N PRO A 135 -27.20 0.42 3.67
CA PRO A 135 -28.39 0.23 2.85
C PRO A 135 -28.12 -0.37 1.47
N GLU A 136 -26.99 -0.01 0.84
CA GLU A 136 -26.57 -0.53 -0.47
C GLU A 136 -26.23 -2.03 -0.46
N ALA A 137 -26.02 -2.63 0.71
CA ALA A 137 -25.81 -4.06 0.89
C ALA A 137 -27.13 -4.81 1.16
N HIS A 138 -28.29 -4.19 0.92
CA HIS A 138 -29.60 -4.79 1.09
C HIS A 138 -30.46 -4.56 -0.16
N LEU A 139 -31.24 -5.57 -0.57
CA LEU A 139 -32.16 -5.46 -1.69
C LEU A 139 -33.35 -4.55 -1.33
N GLU A 140 -33.52 -3.44 -2.05
CA GLU A 140 -34.59 -2.44 -1.80
C GLU A 140 -36.00 -3.06 -1.64
N LYS A 141 -36.31 -4.08 -2.44
CA LYS A 141 -37.65 -4.70 -2.45
C LYS A 141 -37.91 -5.68 -1.32
N THR A 142 -36.86 -6.26 -0.72
CA THR A 142 -37.02 -7.41 0.22
C THR A 142 -36.26 -7.25 1.52
N GLY A 143 -35.36 -6.27 1.64
CA GLY A 143 -34.47 -6.08 2.78
C GLY A 143 -33.41 -7.17 2.95
N LYS A 144 -33.39 -8.19 2.09
CA LYS A 144 -32.45 -9.32 2.17
C LYS A 144 -31.03 -8.83 1.86
N PRO A 145 -29.99 -9.41 2.51
CA PRO A 145 -28.61 -9.07 2.23
C PRO A 145 -28.24 -9.26 0.75
N ASP A 146 -27.64 -8.24 0.15
CA ASP A 146 -27.03 -8.26 -1.17
C ASP A 146 -25.49 -8.23 -1.03
N LEU A 147 -24.89 -9.40 -1.19
CA LEU A 147 -23.45 -9.57 -1.11
C LEU A 147 -22.72 -8.81 -2.24
N ARG A 148 -23.32 -8.65 -3.41
CA ARG A 148 -22.71 -7.93 -4.54
C ARG A 148 -22.66 -6.43 -4.24
N GLY A 149 -23.74 -5.87 -3.70
CA GLY A 149 -23.80 -4.50 -3.18
C GLY A 149 -22.73 -4.26 -2.11
N ALA A 150 -22.60 -5.18 -1.15
CA ALA A 150 -21.60 -5.09 -0.08
C ALA A 150 -20.15 -5.04 -0.63
N TYR A 151 -19.78 -5.93 -1.56
CA TYR A 151 -18.46 -5.92 -2.19
C TYR A 151 -18.22 -4.67 -3.04
N GLY A 152 -19.25 -4.20 -3.74
CA GLY A 152 -19.19 -2.97 -4.53
C GLY A 152 -18.87 -1.76 -3.66
N LEU A 153 -19.56 -1.62 -2.52
CA LEU A 153 -19.34 -0.54 -1.56
C LEU A 153 -17.97 -0.68 -0.87
N HIS A 154 -17.62 -1.88 -0.40
CA HIS A 154 -16.32 -2.17 0.20
C HIS A 154 -15.16 -1.73 -0.70
N GLY A 155 -15.21 -2.12 -1.98
CA GLY A 155 -14.20 -1.72 -2.95
C GLY A 155 -14.13 -0.20 -3.16
N ARG A 156 -15.27 0.52 -3.15
CA ARG A 156 -15.27 2.00 -3.26
C ARG A 156 -14.65 2.64 -2.03
N GLU A 157 -15.03 2.19 -0.84
CA GLU A 157 -14.57 2.74 0.44
C GLU A 157 -13.07 2.52 0.66
N MET A 158 -12.57 1.32 0.39
CA MET A 158 -11.14 1.02 0.48
C MET A 158 -10.32 1.90 -0.47
N ILE A 159 -10.76 2.06 -1.72
CA ILE A 159 -10.07 2.90 -2.69
C ILE A 159 -10.10 4.37 -2.29
N ALA A 160 -11.22 4.87 -1.77
CA ALA A 160 -11.31 6.22 -1.25
C ALA A 160 -10.34 6.45 -0.08
N TRP A 161 -10.26 5.52 0.87
CA TRP A 161 -9.33 5.59 2.00
C TRP A 161 -7.86 5.56 1.57
N LEU A 162 -7.50 4.61 0.69
CA LEU A 162 -6.13 4.50 0.15
C LEU A 162 -5.72 5.76 -0.63
N THR A 163 -6.62 6.27 -1.48
CA THR A 163 -6.37 7.48 -2.28
C THR A 163 -6.23 8.71 -1.38
N HIS A 164 -7.07 8.83 -0.35
CA HIS A 164 -6.98 9.92 0.61
C HIS A 164 -5.62 9.95 1.32
N LEU A 165 -5.17 8.80 1.84
CA LEU A 165 -3.85 8.65 2.49
C LEU A 165 -2.68 8.84 1.51
N GLN A 166 -2.87 8.51 0.23
CA GLN A 166 -1.90 8.70 -0.83
C GLN A 166 -1.69 10.18 -1.19
N HIS A 167 -2.72 11.02 -1.09
CA HIS A 167 -2.62 12.46 -1.35
C HIS A 167 -1.91 13.26 -0.26
N ILE A 168 -1.63 12.66 0.89
CA ILE A 168 -0.92 13.31 2.02
C ILE A 168 0.53 13.58 1.63
N ARG A 169 0.83 14.77 1.10
CA ARG A 169 2.17 15.07 0.54
C ARG A 169 3.29 15.04 1.57
N ALA A 170 3.02 15.53 2.78
CA ALA A 170 4.04 15.78 3.80
C ALA A 170 4.54 14.52 4.55
N LYS A 171 3.80 13.39 4.47
CA LYS A 171 4.06 12.21 5.31
C LYS A 171 4.35 10.98 4.46
N ASN A 172 5.32 10.16 4.86
CA ASN A 172 5.41 8.78 4.39
C ASN A 172 4.21 7.99 4.93
N VAL A 173 3.59 7.17 4.09
CA VAL A 173 2.53 6.26 4.50
C VAL A 173 2.90 4.87 4.02
N TRP A 174 3.08 3.97 4.97
CA TRP A 174 3.41 2.57 4.73
C TRP A 174 2.30 1.68 5.24
N PHE A 175 1.73 0.89 4.35
CA PHE A 175 0.82 -0.19 4.71
C PHE A 175 1.60 -1.49 4.81
N VAL A 176 1.23 -2.35 5.74
CA VAL A 176 1.63 -3.76 5.68
C VAL A 176 0.40 -4.65 5.52
N GLY A 177 0.58 -5.80 4.88
CA GLY A 177 -0.51 -6.74 4.62
C GLY A 177 -0.02 -8.16 4.42
N ILE A 178 -0.96 -9.11 4.47
CA ILE A 178 -0.66 -10.52 4.24
C ILE A 178 -0.57 -10.82 2.74
N LEU A 179 0.39 -11.66 2.36
CA LEU A 179 0.52 -12.23 1.02
C LEU A 179 0.18 -13.72 1.07
N ASP A 180 -0.82 -14.13 0.29
CA ASP A 180 -1.16 -15.53 0.10
C ASP A 180 -0.34 -16.14 -1.04
N GLU A 181 0.09 -17.38 -0.86
CA GLU A 181 0.59 -18.25 -1.93
C GLU A 181 -0.53 -19.23 -2.33
N LYS A 182 -0.92 -19.22 -3.60
CA LYS A 182 -1.94 -20.11 -4.17
C LYS A 182 -1.36 -20.87 -5.36
N LEU A 183 -2.00 -21.98 -5.70
CA LEU A 183 -1.71 -22.70 -6.93
C LEU A 183 -2.77 -22.34 -7.97
N ASP A 184 -2.33 -22.00 -9.18
CA ASP A 184 -3.23 -21.87 -10.32
C ASP A 184 -3.67 -23.24 -10.87
N ALA A 185 -4.51 -23.22 -11.91
CA ALA A 185 -5.00 -24.44 -12.57
C ALA A 185 -3.88 -25.30 -13.21
N PHE A 186 -2.67 -24.76 -13.34
CA PHE A 186 -1.49 -25.43 -13.89
C PHE A 186 -0.45 -25.75 -12.81
N ASN A 187 -0.84 -25.72 -11.54
CA ASN A 187 0.02 -26.01 -10.39
C ASN A 187 1.22 -25.04 -10.26
N ARG A 188 1.09 -23.82 -10.78
CA ARG A 188 2.09 -22.76 -10.65
C ARG A 188 1.74 -21.89 -9.45
N LYS A 189 2.76 -21.46 -8.72
CA LYS A 189 2.61 -20.55 -7.59
C LYS A 189 2.18 -19.18 -8.08
N VAL A 190 1.11 -18.66 -7.50
CA VAL A 190 0.59 -17.31 -7.69
C VAL A 190 0.51 -16.64 -6.33
N PHE A 191 1.06 -15.43 -6.25
CA PHE A 191 1.07 -14.64 -5.03
C PHE A 191 0.06 -13.51 -5.13
N GLN A 192 -0.82 -13.41 -4.14
CA GLN A 192 -1.85 -12.36 -4.12
C GLN A 192 -1.99 -11.73 -2.73
N PRO A 193 -2.17 -10.41 -2.64
CA PRO A 193 -2.54 -9.76 -1.40
C PRO A 193 -3.82 -10.37 -0.80
N GLN A 194 -3.81 -10.61 0.50
CA GLN A 194 -5.01 -10.99 1.24
C GLN A 194 -5.77 -9.72 1.64
N ILE A 195 -6.68 -9.28 0.78
CA ILE A 195 -7.59 -8.16 1.01
C ILE A 195 -8.98 -8.64 0.58
N ASP A 196 -10.02 -8.33 1.36
CA ASP A 196 -11.40 -8.65 0.99
C ASP A 196 -11.78 -8.00 -0.34
N GLY A 197 -12.45 -8.76 -1.21
CA GLY A 197 -12.81 -8.31 -2.56
C GLY A 197 -11.62 -8.19 -3.52
N SER A 198 -11.91 -8.22 -4.83
CA SER A 198 -10.87 -8.18 -5.87
C SER A 198 -10.40 -6.77 -6.24
N LYS A 199 -11.29 -5.78 -6.17
CA LYS A 199 -11.04 -4.42 -6.66
C LYS A 199 -9.84 -3.75 -5.98
N THR A 200 -9.79 -3.80 -4.66
CA THR A 200 -8.74 -3.14 -3.86
C THR A 200 -7.36 -3.67 -4.21
N GLY A 201 -7.19 -5.00 -4.26
CA GLY A 201 -5.90 -5.61 -4.60
C GLY A 201 -5.43 -5.30 -6.02
N LEU A 202 -6.35 -5.17 -6.98
CA LEU A 202 -6.04 -4.85 -8.38
C LEU A 202 -5.63 -3.38 -8.58
N GLU A 203 -6.30 -2.44 -7.89
CA GLU A 203 -6.05 -1.01 -8.06
C GLU A 203 -4.95 -0.46 -7.14
N LEU A 204 -4.66 -1.12 -6.02
CA LEU A 204 -3.64 -0.69 -5.05
C LEU A 204 -2.27 -0.41 -5.71
N PRO A 205 -1.74 -1.26 -6.62
CA PRO A 205 -0.50 -0.94 -7.35
C PRO A 205 -0.60 0.30 -8.24
N GLY A 206 -1.79 0.77 -8.63
CA GLY A 206 -1.97 2.05 -9.32
C GLY A 206 -1.86 3.25 -8.38
N ILE A 207 -2.28 3.07 -7.12
CA ILE A 207 -2.42 4.13 -6.11
C ILE A 207 -1.07 4.46 -5.46
N VAL A 208 -0.40 3.47 -4.88
CA VAL A 208 0.84 3.69 -4.12
C VAL A 208 2.05 3.92 -5.04
N ASP A 209 3.17 4.42 -4.53
CA ASP A 209 4.43 4.52 -5.30
C ASP A 209 5.23 3.21 -5.25
N GLN A 210 5.23 2.56 -4.09
CA GLN A 210 6.01 1.35 -3.80
C GLN A 210 5.09 0.16 -3.49
N VAL A 211 5.35 -0.98 -4.13
CA VAL A 211 4.80 -2.29 -3.74
C VAL A 211 6.00 -3.19 -3.49
N ILE A 212 6.16 -3.64 -2.25
CA ILE A 212 7.32 -4.42 -1.83
C ILE A 212 6.83 -5.77 -1.32
N THR A 213 7.50 -6.85 -1.68
CA THR A 213 7.26 -8.16 -1.06
C THR A 213 8.41 -8.51 -0.12
N MET A 214 8.12 -8.73 1.15
CA MET A 214 9.05 -9.30 2.12
C MET A 214 9.00 -10.83 2.04
N ALA A 215 10.07 -11.42 1.50
CA ALA A 215 10.17 -12.85 1.23
C ALA A 215 11.34 -13.49 1.99
N ARG A 216 11.32 -14.83 2.07
CA ARG A 216 12.43 -15.65 2.59
C ARG A 216 13.32 -16.07 1.43
N PHE A 217 14.63 -15.98 1.64
CA PHE A 217 15.66 -16.44 0.71
C PHE A 217 16.59 -17.40 1.43
N LYS A 218 17.11 -18.37 0.69
CA LYS A 218 18.16 -19.25 1.16
C LYS A 218 19.50 -18.68 0.67
N ALA A 219 20.40 -18.37 1.58
CA ALA A 219 21.76 -17.96 1.28
C ALA A 219 22.61 -19.16 0.83
N GLU A 220 23.80 -18.87 0.27
CA GLU A 220 24.72 -19.90 -0.23
C GLU A 220 25.23 -20.83 0.88
N ASP A 221 25.38 -20.30 2.10
CA ASP A 221 25.73 -21.06 3.31
C ASP A 221 24.58 -21.90 3.87
N GLY A 222 23.41 -21.87 3.21
CA GLY A 222 22.20 -22.59 3.61
C GLY A 222 21.35 -21.88 4.66
N SER A 223 21.78 -20.73 5.18
CA SER A 223 20.99 -19.94 6.13
C SER A 223 19.76 -19.33 5.46
N LEU A 224 18.69 -19.13 6.23
CA LEU A 224 17.48 -18.46 5.78
C LEU A 224 17.56 -16.98 6.17
N GLN A 225 17.45 -16.11 5.18
CA GLN A 225 17.39 -14.67 5.37
C GLN A 225 16.08 -14.10 4.80
N ARG A 226 15.73 -12.89 5.24
CA ARG A 226 14.59 -12.14 4.73
C ARG A 226 15.10 -11.05 3.80
N GLY A 227 14.34 -10.72 2.77
CA GLY A 227 14.67 -9.63 1.87
C GLY A 227 13.42 -8.99 1.28
N PHE A 228 13.57 -7.77 0.79
CA PHE A 228 12.54 -7.02 0.10
C PHE A 228 12.69 -7.18 -1.40
N VAL A 229 11.71 -7.77 -2.07
CA VAL A 229 11.60 -7.80 -3.52
C VAL A 229 10.92 -6.52 -3.97
N CYS A 230 11.65 -5.70 -4.73
CA CYS A 230 11.24 -4.33 -5.05
C CYS A 230 10.84 -4.13 -6.52
N GLN A 231 11.24 -5.02 -7.42
CA GLN A 231 11.05 -4.86 -8.86
C GLN A 231 9.98 -5.80 -9.43
N THR A 232 9.14 -5.28 -10.33
CA THR A 232 8.06 -6.02 -10.98
C THR A 232 8.56 -7.23 -11.78
N LEU A 233 9.68 -7.07 -12.48
CA LEU A 233 10.31 -8.15 -13.25
C LEU A 233 11.27 -8.96 -12.36
N ASN A 234 10.72 -9.61 -11.33
CA ASN A 234 11.48 -10.49 -10.44
C ASN A 234 11.28 -11.98 -10.82
N PRO A 235 12.29 -12.84 -10.58
CA PRO A 235 12.25 -14.25 -10.98
C PRO A 235 11.28 -15.11 -10.15
N TRP A 236 10.75 -14.59 -9.05
CA TRP A 236 9.89 -15.34 -8.12
C TRP A 236 8.40 -15.11 -8.35
N GLY A 237 8.01 -14.17 -9.22
CA GLY A 237 6.61 -13.84 -9.47
C GLY A 237 5.93 -13.11 -8.31
N TYR A 238 6.69 -12.53 -7.38
CA TYR A 238 6.11 -11.74 -6.29
C TYR A 238 5.55 -10.40 -6.80
N PRO A 239 4.44 -9.91 -6.24
CA PRO A 239 3.97 -8.57 -6.54
C PRO A 239 4.97 -7.54 -6.01
N ALA A 240 5.55 -6.78 -6.93
CA ALA A 240 6.53 -5.76 -6.58
C ALA A 240 6.51 -4.62 -7.60
N LYS A 241 6.88 -3.42 -7.15
CA LYS A 241 6.92 -2.21 -7.95
C LYS A 241 7.74 -1.14 -7.23
N ASP A 242 8.74 -0.60 -7.92
CA ASP A 242 9.46 0.59 -7.50
C ASP A 242 9.22 1.71 -8.52
N ARG A 243 8.43 2.72 -8.15
CA ARG A 243 8.23 3.92 -8.99
C ARG A 243 9.40 4.91 -8.89
N SER A 244 10.26 4.79 -7.89
CA SER A 244 11.40 5.68 -7.70
C SER A 244 12.54 5.39 -8.68
N GLY A 245 12.64 4.16 -9.18
CA GLY A 245 13.68 3.69 -10.09
C GLY A 245 15.07 3.63 -9.43
N ARG A 246 15.12 3.45 -8.12
CA ARG A 246 16.36 3.50 -7.31
C ARG A 246 16.63 2.22 -6.54
N LEU A 247 15.63 1.36 -6.37
CA LEU A 247 15.77 0.13 -5.62
C LEU A 247 16.33 -0.98 -6.50
N ASP A 248 17.23 -1.77 -5.92
CA ASP A 248 17.70 -3.01 -6.51
C ASP A 248 16.57 -4.06 -6.47
N MET A 249 16.76 -5.18 -7.16
CA MET A 249 15.74 -6.23 -7.21
C MET A 249 15.42 -6.78 -5.81
N VAL A 250 16.47 -6.94 -4.99
CA VAL A 250 16.39 -7.37 -3.60
C VAL A 250 17.12 -6.36 -2.72
N GLU A 251 16.43 -5.88 -1.68
CA GLU A 251 16.98 -5.00 -0.65
C GLU A 251 16.96 -5.69 0.71
N ALA A 252 17.81 -5.23 1.64
CA ALA A 252 17.73 -5.65 3.03
C ALA A 252 16.36 -5.27 3.64
N PRO A 253 15.82 -6.07 4.57
CA PRO A 253 14.51 -5.81 5.19
C PRO A 253 14.59 -4.71 6.26
N HIS A 254 15.04 -3.52 5.87
CA HIS A 254 15.22 -2.34 6.72
C HIS A 254 14.48 -1.16 6.11
N LEU A 255 13.34 -0.78 6.69
CA LEU A 255 12.45 0.21 6.08
C LEU A 255 13.02 1.63 6.10
N GLY A 256 13.74 2.04 7.15
CA GLY A 256 14.43 3.33 7.19
C GLY A 256 15.42 3.51 6.04
N GLN A 257 16.40 2.61 5.90
CA GLN A 257 17.36 2.58 4.79
C GLN A 257 16.68 2.49 3.42
N LEU A 258 15.61 1.70 3.28
CA LEU A 258 14.84 1.62 2.04
C LEU A 258 14.28 3.01 1.66
N MET A 259 13.69 3.72 2.62
CA MET A 259 13.16 5.08 2.40
C MET A 259 14.27 6.10 2.08
N GLU A 260 15.42 6.00 2.74
CA GLU A 260 16.59 6.84 2.44
C GLU A 260 17.05 6.62 0.99
N LYS A 261 17.15 5.35 0.55
CA LYS A 261 17.52 5.02 -0.83
C LYS A 261 16.50 5.53 -1.84
N ILE A 262 15.19 5.43 -1.56
CA ILE A 262 14.12 5.99 -2.39
C ILE A 262 14.23 7.52 -2.54
N ARG A 263 14.62 8.22 -1.46
CA ARG A 263 14.81 9.68 -1.45
C ARG A 263 16.13 10.14 -2.05
N GLY A 264 17.11 9.25 -2.12
CA GLY A 264 18.45 9.54 -2.59
C GLY A 264 18.52 10.11 -4.01
N PRO A 265 19.72 10.54 -4.45
CA PRO A 265 19.91 11.04 -5.79
C PRO A 265 19.45 10.01 -6.82
N LEU A 266 18.72 10.52 -7.78
CA LEU A 266 18.22 9.82 -8.94
C LEU A 266 19.44 9.29 -9.73
N VAL A 267 19.42 8.05 -10.27
CA VAL A 267 20.49 7.48 -11.15
C VAL A 267 21.03 8.54 -12.14
N PRO A 268 22.34 8.70 -12.37
CA PRO A 268 22.89 9.84 -13.12
C PRO A 268 22.23 10.06 -14.49
N GLU A 269 22.02 11.32 -14.88
CA GLU A 269 21.32 11.74 -16.11
C GLU A 269 21.84 11.07 -17.39
N GLY A 270 23.14 10.78 -17.44
CA GLY A 270 23.78 10.10 -18.58
C GLY A 270 23.20 8.71 -18.88
N ARG A 271 22.60 8.02 -17.90
CA ARG A 271 21.84 6.76 -18.11
C ARG A 271 20.38 6.98 -18.51
N ARG A 272 19.80 8.17 -18.27
CA ARG A 272 18.39 8.46 -18.56
C ARG A 272 18.13 8.87 -20.01
N LEU A 273 19.06 9.59 -20.61
CA LEU A 273 18.87 10.20 -21.93
C LEU A 273 19.16 9.24 -23.09
N THR A 274 19.82 8.11 -22.84
CA THR A 274 20.09 7.08 -23.85
C THR A 274 19.04 5.96 -23.77
N HIS A 275 17.90 6.13 -24.42
CA HIS A 275 16.98 5.02 -24.65
C HIS A 275 17.52 4.13 -25.78
N ARG A 276 18.36 3.16 -25.46
CA ARG A 276 18.61 2.02 -26.37
C ARG A 276 17.54 0.97 -26.09
N PRO A 277 16.74 0.55 -27.09
CA PRO A 277 15.83 -0.56 -26.89
C PRO A 277 16.63 -1.77 -26.43
N PRO A 278 16.21 -2.48 -25.37
CA PRO A 278 16.89 -3.69 -24.95
C PRO A 278 16.82 -4.72 -26.07
N GLN A 279 17.91 -5.45 -26.28
CA GLN A 279 17.86 -6.67 -27.09
C GLN A 279 17.07 -7.71 -26.30
N LEU A 280 15.81 -7.89 -26.68
CA LEU A 280 14.98 -8.95 -26.12
C LEU A 280 15.44 -10.29 -26.71
N PRO A 281 15.53 -11.36 -25.89
CA PRO A 281 15.72 -12.70 -26.42
C PRO A 281 14.58 -13.04 -27.40
N PRO A 282 14.84 -13.84 -28.45
CA PRO A 282 13.80 -14.26 -29.37
C PRO A 282 12.68 -14.97 -28.60
N PRO A 283 11.40 -14.75 -28.95
CA PRO A 283 10.29 -15.43 -28.30
C PRO A 283 10.48 -16.96 -28.43
N PRO A 284 10.15 -17.73 -27.38
CA PRO A 284 10.26 -19.18 -27.46
C PRO A 284 9.42 -19.69 -28.64
N THR A 285 10.03 -20.50 -29.49
CA THR A 285 9.34 -21.16 -30.60
C THR A 285 8.23 -22.03 -30.02
N ALA A 286 6.98 -21.79 -30.42
CA ALA A 286 5.86 -22.62 -30.00
C ALA A 286 6.11 -24.05 -30.49
N SER A 287 6.44 -24.96 -29.57
CA SER A 287 6.46 -26.38 -29.84
C SER A 287 5.02 -26.82 -30.10
N ALA A 288 4.66 -26.96 -31.38
CA ALA A 288 3.44 -27.64 -31.78
C ALA A 288 3.61 -29.13 -31.50
N THR A 289 3.51 -29.54 -30.23
CA THR A 289 3.20 -30.93 -29.90
C THR A 289 1.69 -31.07 -29.92
N THR A 290 1.14 -31.44 -31.08
CA THR A 290 -0.18 -32.07 -31.17
C THR A 290 -0.11 -33.43 -30.49
N PRO A 291 -0.83 -33.69 -29.39
CA PRO A 291 -1.00 -35.04 -28.90
C PRO A 291 -2.17 -35.66 -29.65
N ASN A 292 -1.87 -36.43 -30.70
CA ASN A 292 -2.68 -37.57 -31.14
C ASN A 292 -2.02 -38.21 -32.35
N ASP A 293 -1.21 -39.24 -32.08
CA ASP A 293 -1.13 -40.41 -32.94
C ASP A 293 -0.78 -41.60 -32.05
N THR A 294 -1.81 -42.37 -31.72
CA THR A 294 -1.66 -43.71 -31.14
C THR A 294 -1.65 -44.67 -32.33
N PRO A 295 -0.57 -45.42 -32.61
CA PRO A 295 -0.66 -46.50 -33.58
C PRO A 295 -1.30 -47.73 -32.90
N ASN A 296 -2.24 -48.34 -33.61
CA ASN A 296 -2.79 -49.68 -33.34
C ASN A 296 -1.70 -50.75 -33.20
#